data_AF-A0AA95F4N5-F1
#
_entry.id   AF-A0AA95F4N5-F1
#
_cell.length_a   1.000
_cell.length_b   1.000
_cell.length_c   1.000
_cell.angle_alpha   90.00
_cell.angle_beta   90.00
_cell.angle_gamma   90.00
#
_symmetry.space_group_name_H-M   'P 1'
#
loop_
_entity.id
_entity.type
_entity.pdbx_description
1 polymer ?
#
loop_
_entity_poly.entity_id
_entity_poly.type
_entity_poly.pdbx_seq_one_letter_code
_entity_poly.pdbx_strand_id
1 'polypeptide(L)'
;MSQGDDLLDEDGGGFDVDDWTRLKPFRDRIATLDDVQARRAVFALGDTEDPRVIDMDLPQPVIWWEEDGEQAAVIVQAEAHVGSDGETMEVLGLILPDGDGAVALLDDVDLVDDTDPTWRALVANAVDGADD
;
A
#
# COMPACT_ATOMS: atom_id res chain seq x y z
N MET A 1 5.69 -9.80 -34.88
CA MET A 1 4.40 -9.58 -34.21
C MET A 1 4.57 -8.32 -33.39
N SER A 2 3.88 -7.26 -33.80
CA SER A 2 4.01 -5.93 -33.22
C SER A 2 3.23 -5.83 -31.92
N GLN A 3 3.92 -5.34 -30.89
CA GLN A 3 3.49 -4.33 -29.92
C GLN A 3 1.99 -3.99 -29.83
N GLY A 4 1.46 -4.20 -28.63
CA GLY A 4 0.38 -3.48 -27.96
C GLY A 4 0.44 -3.95 -26.50
N ASP A 5 0.89 -3.21 -25.49
CA ASP A 5 0.98 -1.75 -25.31
C ASP A 5 -0.31 -1.03 -25.68
N ASP A 6 -1.38 -1.41 -24.97
CA ASP A 6 -2.56 -0.58 -24.66
C ASP A 6 -3.51 -1.43 -23.79
N LEU A 7 -3.55 -1.23 -22.46
CA LEU A 7 -4.69 -1.57 -21.55
C LEU A 7 -4.44 -1.22 -20.06
N LEU A 8 -3.37 -0.51 -19.68
CA LEU A 8 -3.36 0.16 -18.37
C LEU A 8 -4.10 1.50 -18.47
N ASP A 9 -5.39 1.43 -18.82
CA ASP A 9 -6.28 2.58 -18.85
C ASP A 9 -6.46 3.15 -17.43
N GLU A 10 -6.04 4.41 -17.29
CA GLU A 10 -6.67 5.46 -16.48
C GLU A 10 -6.85 5.21 -14.96
N ASP A 11 -5.89 5.71 -14.17
CA ASP A 11 -6.10 6.22 -12.78
C ASP A 11 -6.65 5.23 -11.71
N GLY A 12 -6.23 3.96 -11.77
CA GLY A 12 -6.47 2.99 -10.68
C GLY A 12 -5.96 1.57 -10.91
N GLY A 13 -4.99 1.37 -11.80
CA GLY A 13 -4.45 0.04 -12.12
C GLY A 13 -3.33 -0.38 -11.17
N GLY A 14 -3.29 -1.67 -10.86
CA GLY A 14 -2.27 -2.33 -10.06
C GLY A 14 -0.81 -2.07 -10.45
N PHE A 15 0.11 -2.67 -9.72
CA PHE A 15 1.55 -2.51 -9.97
C PHE A 15 2.22 -3.87 -10.12
N ASP A 16 3.32 -3.86 -10.85
CA ASP A 16 4.27 -4.95 -10.96
C ASP A 16 5.63 -4.57 -10.36
N VAL A 17 6.56 -5.52 -10.36
CA VAL A 17 7.89 -5.38 -9.76
C VAL A 17 8.76 -4.29 -10.38
N ASP A 18 8.37 -3.76 -11.54
CA ASP A 18 9.13 -2.78 -12.31
C ASP A 18 8.48 -1.37 -12.28
N ASP A 19 7.15 -1.26 -12.08
CA ASP A 19 6.44 0.04 -12.12
C ASP A 19 5.94 0.54 -10.76
N TRP A 20 6.06 -0.24 -9.67
CA TRP A 20 5.59 0.14 -8.32
C TRP A 20 6.04 1.53 -7.83
N THR A 21 7.21 2.01 -8.28
CA THR A 21 7.72 3.34 -7.94
C THR A 21 6.88 4.51 -8.47
N ARG A 22 5.94 4.25 -9.41
CA ARG A 22 4.97 5.26 -9.88
C ARG A 22 3.96 5.67 -8.82
N LEU A 23 3.75 4.81 -7.81
CA LEU A 23 2.73 5.02 -6.78
C LEU A 23 3.05 6.30 -6.02
N LYS A 24 2.04 7.17 -5.89
CA LYS A 24 2.20 8.46 -5.21
C LYS A 24 2.01 8.28 -3.71
N PRO A 25 3.06 8.45 -2.90
CA PRO A 25 2.93 8.33 -1.47
C PRO A 25 2.18 9.54 -0.89
N PHE A 26 1.33 9.28 0.10
CA PHE A 26 0.64 10.26 0.91
C PHE A 26 1.34 10.38 2.27
N ARG A 27 2.25 11.36 2.37
CA ARG A 27 3.10 11.57 3.57
C ARG A 27 3.20 13.01 4.03
N ASP A 28 2.49 13.94 3.39
CA ASP A 28 2.60 15.37 3.71
C ASP A 28 1.62 15.80 4.83
N ARG A 29 0.59 14.99 5.11
CA ARG A 29 -0.46 15.29 6.09
C ARG A 29 -1.22 14.03 6.50
N ILE A 30 -2.07 14.16 7.51
CA ILE A 30 -3.09 13.15 7.88
C ILE A 30 -4.17 13.10 6.81
N ALA A 31 -4.50 11.89 6.37
CA ALA A 31 -5.50 11.70 5.34
C ALA A 31 -6.90 12.02 5.82
N THR A 32 -7.69 12.58 4.90
CA THR A 32 -9.11 12.87 5.13
C THR A 32 -9.98 11.98 4.25
N LEU A 33 -11.27 11.90 4.56
CA LEU A 33 -12.23 11.17 3.74
C LEU A 33 -12.29 11.70 2.29
N ASP A 34 -11.99 12.98 2.07
CA ASP A 34 -11.89 13.55 0.72
C ASP A 34 -10.67 13.02 -0.04
N ASP A 35 -9.54 12.83 0.64
CA ASP A 35 -8.33 12.26 0.05
C ASP A 35 -8.54 10.82 -0.40
N VAL A 36 -9.26 10.02 0.40
CA VAL A 36 -9.60 8.63 0.06
C VAL A 36 -10.58 8.59 -1.12
N GLN A 37 -11.62 9.43 -1.12
CA GLN A 37 -12.55 9.53 -2.25
C GLN A 37 -11.88 10.02 -3.54
N ALA A 38 -10.84 10.85 -3.41
CA ALA A 38 -10.01 11.32 -4.51
C ALA A 38 -8.89 10.34 -4.89
N ARG A 39 -8.83 9.13 -4.27
CA ARG A 39 -7.78 8.10 -4.47
C ARG A 39 -6.35 8.62 -4.25
N ARG A 40 -6.19 9.59 -3.35
CA ARG A 40 -4.90 10.14 -2.94
C ARG A 40 -4.33 9.43 -1.71
N ALA A 41 -5.21 8.91 -0.87
CA ALA A 41 -4.90 8.15 0.33
C ALA A 41 -5.67 6.83 0.32
N VAL A 42 -5.16 5.83 1.01
CA VAL A 42 -5.79 4.50 1.11
C VAL A 42 -6.86 4.51 2.20
N PHE A 43 -6.58 5.16 3.32
CA PHE A 43 -7.50 5.22 4.45
C PHE A 43 -7.58 6.62 5.07
N ALA A 44 -8.63 6.85 5.87
CA ALA A 44 -8.76 8.03 6.71
C ALA A 44 -9.44 7.65 8.03
N LEU A 45 -8.73 7.80 9.15
CA LEU A 45 -9.26 7.51 10.49
C LEU A 45 -9.80 8.78 11.14
N GLY A 46 -11.13 8.89 11.22
CA GLY A 46 -11.83 10.06 11.78
C GLY A 46 -12.08 10.03 13.29
N ASP A 47 -11.95 8.88 13.95
CA ASP A 47 -12.29 8.67 15.37
C ASP A 47 -11.03 8.28 16.18
N THR A 48 -9.93 9.00 15.96
CA THR A 48 -8.65 8.77 16.64
C THR A 48 -8.11 10.05 17.25
N GLU A 49 -7.30 9.92 18.29
CA GLU A 49 -6.65 11.03 18.97
C GLU A 49 -5.19 11.20 18.48
N ASP A 50 -4.68 12.43 18.52
CA ASP A 50 -3.30 12.79 18.15
C ASP A 50 -2.77 12.15 16.84
N PRO A 51 -3.50 12.27 15.70
CA PRO A 51 -3.04 11.67 14.45
C PRO A 51 -1.77 12.38 13.97
N ARG A 52 -0.73 11.60 13.68
CA ARG A 52 0.57 12.10 13.21
C ARG A 52 1.09 11.26 12.05
N VAL A 53 1.73 11.91 11.08
CA VAL A 53 2.39 11.20 9.99
C VAL A 53 3.66 10.52 10.51
N ILE A 54 3.94 9.31 10.04
CA ILE A 54 5.19 8.60 10.32
C ILE A 54 6.21 8.99 9.25
N ASP A 55 7.36 9.53 9.67
CA ASP A 55 8.45 9.92 8.77
C ASP A 55 9.18 8.67 8.26
N MET A 56 8.78 8.20 7.08
CA MET A 56 9.34 7.01 6.42
C MET A 56 9.68 7.31 4.95
N ASP A 57 10.60 6.52 4.39
CA ASP A 57 10.83 6.52 2.96
C ASP A 57 9.64 5.81 2.30
N LEU A 58 8.93 6.51 1.41
CA LEU A 58 7.74 6.02 0.73
C LEU A 58 7.81 6.45 -0.76
N PRO A 59 7.32 5.64 -1.71
CA PRO A 59 6.70 4.33 -1.50
C PRO A 59 7.71 3.25 -1.06
N GLN A 60 7.27 2.26 -0.28
CA GLN A 60 8.16 1.24 0.32
C GLN A 60 7.59 -0.17 0.13
N PRO A 61 8.33 -1.09 -0.52
CA PRO A 61 7.95 -2.49 -0.64
C PRO A 61 7.88 -3.18 0.72
N VAL A 62 6.82 -4.00 0.90
CA VAL A 62 6.61 -4.80 2.10
C VAL A 62 6.03 -6.16 1.79
N ILE A 63 6.29 -7.11 2.68
CA ILE A 63 5.54 -8.36 2.78
C ILE A 63 4.56 -8.17 3.94
N TRP A 64 3.27 -8.23 3.66
CA TRP A 64 2.21 -8.16 4.65
C TRP A 64 1.75 -9.55 5.05
N TRP A 65 1.67 -9.80 6.35
CA TRP A 65 1.23 -11.07 6.91
C TRP A 65 -0.20 -10.98 7.40
N GLU A 66 -1.12 -11.60 6.67
CA GLU A 66 -2.52 -11.75 7.04
C GLU A 66 -2.82 -13.15 7.61
N GLU A 67 -4.03 -13.33 8.14
CA GLU A 67 -4.47 -14.65 8.63
C GLU A 67 -4.46 -15.73 7.54
N ASP A 68 -4.70 -15.35 6.28
CA ASP A 68 -4.75 -16.23 5.12
C ASP A 68 -3.37 -16.47 4.47
N GLY A 69 -2.33 -15.73 4.87
CA GLY A 69 -0.96 -15.89 4.37
C GLY A 69 -0.20 -14.59 4.17
N GLU A 70 0.93 -14.70 3.46
CA GLU A 70 1.77 -13.56 3.10
C GLU A 70 1.35 -12.97 1.74
N GLN A 71 1.34 -11.64 1.64
CA GLN A 71 1.04 -10.91 0.41
C GLN A 71 2.09 -9.82 0.19
N ALA A 72 2.45 -9.59 -1.07
CA ALA A 72 3.26 -8.43 -1.40
C ALA A 72 2.38 -7.18 -1.44
N ALA A 73 2.89 -6.09 -0.89
CA ALA A 73 2.27 -4.79 -0.97
C ALA A 73 3.32 -3.69 -1.06
N VAL A 74 2.85 -2.46 -1.27
CA VAL A 74 3.66 -1.26 -1.19
C VAL A 74 2.99 -0.28 -0.26
N ILE A 75 3.73 0.17 0.76
CA ILE A 75 3.26 1.25 1.63
C ILE A 75 3.27 2.54 0.82
N VAL A 76 2.14 3.20 0.76
CA VAL A 76 2.00 4.56 0.19
C VAL A 76 1.59 5.57 1.24
N GLN A 77 1.11 5.16 2.40
CA GLN A 77 0.66 6.03 3.48
C GLN A 77 1.08 5.42 4.82
N ALA A 78 1.58 6.24 5.75
CA ALA A 78 1.96 5.78 7.08
C ALA A 78 1.59 6.83 8.13
N GLU A 79 0.69 6.48 9.04
CA GLU A 79 0.16 7.37 10.07
C GLU A 79 0.08 6.66 11.42
N ALA A 80 0.41 7.37 12.50
CA ALA A 80 0.25 6.91 13.86
C ALA A 80 -0.97 7.60 14.49
N HIS A 81 -1.79 6.81 15.14
CA HIS A 81 -3.05 7.23 15.74
C HIS A 81 -3.15 6.72 17.17
N VAL A 82 -3.64 7.54 18.08
CA VAL A 82 -3.93 7.10 19.45
C VAL A 82 -5.37 6.60 19.49
N GLY A 83 -5.55 5.33 19.80
CA GLY A 83 -6.85 4.70 20.00
C GLY A 83 -7.50 5.14 21.31
N SER A 84 -8.78 4.80 21.49
CA SER A 84 -9.55 5.22 22.67
C SER A 84 -9.04 4.65 24.00
N ASP A 85 -8.21 3.61 23.98
CA ASP A 85 -7.52 3.07 25.17
C ASP A 85 -6.25 3.87 25.53
N GLY A 86 -5.84 4.82 24.68
CA GLY A 86 -4.59 5.57 24.80
C GLY A 86 -3.39 4.88 24.16
N GLU A 87 -3.58 3.71 23.55
CA GLU A 87 -2.54 2.99 22.81
C GLU A 87 -2.28 3.64 21.44
N THR A 88 -1.01 3.79 21.10
CA THR A 88 -0.61 4.28 19.76
C THR A 88 -0.60 3.11 18.79
N MET A 89 -1.35 3.24 17.70
CA MET A 89 -1.39 2.30 16.59
C MET A 89 -0.71 2.94 15.38
N GLU A 90 0.26 2.23 14.79
CA GLU A 90 0.95 2.64 13.58
C GLU A 90 0.26 1.96 12.39
N VAL A 91 -0.51 2.73 11.65
CA VAL A 91 -1.40 2.27 10.59
C VAL A 91 -0.80 2.64 9.24
N LEU A 92 -0.76 1.66 8.35
CA LEU A 92 -0.19 1.76 7.02
C LEU A 92 -1.29 1.61 5.98
N GLY A 93 -1.25 2.49 4.98
CA GLY A 93 -2.02 2.37 3.77
C GLY A 93 -1.18 1.67 2.71
N LEU A 94 -1.62 0.49 2.34
CA LEU A 94 -0.97 -0.39 1.39
C LEU A 94 -1.70 -0.34 0.06
N ILE A 95 -0.95 -0.45 -1.03
CA ILE A 95 -1.49 -0.82 -2.35
C ILE A 95 -1.05 -2.25 -2.63
N LEU A 96 -1.97 -3.08 -3.12
CA LEU A 96 -1.74 -4.45 -3.57
C LEU A 96 -1.41 -4.49 -5.08
N PRO A 97 -0.77 -5.57 -5.58
CA PRO A 97 -0.39 -5.69 -6.99
C PRO A 97 -1.56 -5.58 -7.95
N ASP A 98 -2.76 -5.98 -7.54
CA ASP A 98 -4.01 -5.84 -8.31
C ASP A 98 -4.56 -4.40 -8.36
N GLY A 99 -3.97 -3.48 -7.58
CA GLY A 99 -4.36 -2.07 -7.49
C GLY A 99 -5.36 -1.75 -6.39
N ASP A 100 -5.79 -2.76 -5.64
CA ASP A 100 -6.64 -2.58 -4.47
C ASP A 100 -5.85 -1.95 -3.30
N GLY A 101 -6.57 -1.25 -2.44
CA GLY A 101 -6.00 -0.54 -1.29
C GLY A 101 -6.32 -1.28 0.00
N ALA A 102 -5.30 -1.65 0.76
CA ALA A 102 -5.43 -2.35 2.03
C ALA A 102 -4.90 -1.53 3.20
N VAL A 103 -5.33 -1.87 4.41
CA VAL A 103 -4.90 -1.22 5.65
C VAL A 103 -4.28 -2.27 6.56
N ALA A 104 -3.04 -2.01 6.98
CA ALA A 104 -2.28 -2.92 7.85
C ALA A 104 -1.65 -2.15 9.02
N LEU A 105 -1.22 -2.87 10.05
CA LEU A 105 -0.38 -2.31 11.11
C LEU A 105 1.09 -2.45 10.74
N LEU A 106 1.93 -1.54 11.23
CA LEU A 106 3.38 -1.61 11.03
C LEU A 106 3.99 -2.92 11.58
N ASP A 107 3.43 -3.46 12.67
CA ASP A 107 3.85 -4.75 13.25
C ASP A 107 3.49 -5.98 12.39
N ASP A 108 2.52 -5.85 11.47
CA ASP A 108 2.07 -6.96 10.61
C ASP A 108 2.81 -7.01 9.26
N VAL A 109 3.74 -6.08 9.02
CA VAL A 109 4.47 -5.99 7.75
C VAL A 109 5.98 -6.08 7.96
N ASP A 110 6.65 -6.76 7.04
CA ASP A 110 8.09 -6.77 6.91
C ASP A 110 8.53 -5.83 5.79
N LEU A 111 9.36 -4.84 6.13
CA LEU A 111 9.99 -3.93 5.18
C LEU A 111 11.06 -4.67 4.38
N VAL A 112 10.91 -4.69 3.06
CA VAL A 112 11.81 -5.40 2.14
C VAL A 112 12.33 -4.48 1.05
N ASP A 113 13.44 -4.88 0.42
CA ASP A 113 13.99 -4.21 -0.75
C ASP A 113 13.26 -4.67 -2.02
N ASP A 114 13.23 -3.84 -3.07
CA ASP A 114 12.57 -4.18 -4.34
C ASP A 114 13.28 -5.32 -5.10
N THR A 115 14.51 -5.65 -4.71
CA THR A 115 15.24 -6.82 -5.19
C THR A 115 14.96 -8.10 -4.40
N ASP A 116 14.13 -8.05 -3.36
CA ASP A 116 13.78 -9.23 -2.56
C ASP A 116 13.06 -10.30 -3.41
N PRO A 117 13.58 -11.53 -3.48
CA PRO A 117 13.02 -12.56 -4.35
C PRO A 117 11.63 -13.03 -3.89
N THR A 118 11.32 -12.98 -2.59
CA THR A 118 10.02 -13.38 -2.05
C THR A 118 8.97 -12.34 -2.44
N TRP A 119 9.25 -11.05 -2.22
CA TRP A 119 8.35 -9.97 -2.62
C TRP A 119 8.09 -10.00 -4.12
N ARG A 120 9.14 -10.10 -4.95
CA ARG A 120 8.98 -10.16 -6.41
C ARG A 120 8.17 -11.36 -6.88
N ALA A 121 8.33 -12.52 -6.24
CA ALA A 121 7.52 -13.69 -6.55
C ALA A 121 6.05 -13.47 -6.16
N LEU A 122 5.77 -12.89 -5.00
CA LEU A 122 4.40 -12.60 -4.56
C LEU A 122 3.69 -11.61 -5.49
N VAL A 123 4.36 -10.53 -5.90
CA VAL A 123 3.83 -9.57 -6.89
C VAL A 123 3.51 -10.26 -8.21
N ALA A 124 4.44 -11.06 -8.73
CA ALA A 124 4.24 -11.78 -9.99
C ALA A 124 3.05 -12.76 -9.92
N ASN A 125 2.93 -13.53 -8.82
CA ASN A 125 1.82 -14.46 -8.64
C ASN A 125 0.45 -13.75 -8.52
N ALA A 126 0.40 -12.57 -7.90
CA ALA A 126 -0.83 -11.78 -7.79
C ALA A 126 -1.29 -11.30 -9.17
N VAL A 127 -0.38 -10.73 -9.96
CA VAL A 127 -0.68 -10.25 -11.32
C VAL A 127 -1.04 -11.39 -12.28
N ASP A 128 -0.33 -12.52 -12.24
CA ASP A 128 -0.63 -13.70 -13.09
C ASP A 128 -1.97 -14.37 -12.69
N GLY A 129 -2.35 -14.31 -11.41
CA GLY A 129 -3.61 -14.88 -10.91
C GLY A 129 -4.87 -14.12 -11.32
N ALA A 130 -4.73 -12.88 -11.79
CA ALA A 130 -5.85 -12.03 -12.22
C ALA A 130 -6.35 -12.33 -13.65
N ASP A 131 -5.66 -13.19 -14.41
CA ASP A 131 -5.93 -13.46 -15.85
C ASP A 131 -6.70 -14.80 -16.14
N ASP A 132 -7.16 -15.57 -15.13
CA ASP A 132 -7.90 -16.86 -15.32
C ASP A 132 -9.44 -16.75 -15.24
#